data_AF-A0A0F9MN09-F1
#
_entry.id   AF-A0A0F9MN09-F1
#
_cell.length_a   1.000
_cell.length_b   1.000
_cell.length_c   1.000
_cell.angle_alpha   90.00
_cell.angle_beta   90.00
_cell.angle_gamma   90.00
#
_symmetry.space_group_name_H-M   'P 1'
#
loop_
_entity.id
_entity.type
_entity.pdbx_description
1 polymer ?
#
loop_
_entity_poly.entity_id
_entity_poly.type
_entity_poly.pdbx_seq_one_letter_code
_entity_poly.pdbx_strand_id
1 'polypeptide(L)'
;MVTADHRSLAPNVKPVQPNDAQVPVMPVITAALADHRGEFLRFLARRLGDRDTAEDVLQNFCLRVVSSSVALRKRESVIAWLYTVLRSVLTDHYRREAARRRREGSYAREQIALG
;
A
#
# COMPACT_ATOMS: atom_id res chain seq x y z
N MET A 1 29.51 -41.96 -37.42
CA MET A 1 30.13 -40.64 -37.25
C MET A 1 29.01 -39.66 -36.90
N VAL A 2 28.77 -39.46 -35.60
CA VAL A 2 27.70 -38.61 -35.05
C VAL A 2 28.31 -37.26 -34.66
N THR A 3 27.68 -36.17 -35.07
CA THR A 3 27.27 -35.07 -34.18
C THR A 3 26.37 -34.13 -34.98
N ALA A 4 25.12 -34.05 -34.53
CA ALA A 4 24.17 -33.03 -34.95
C ALA A 4 24.68 -31.67 -34.44
N ASP A 5 24.79 -30.70 -35.33
CA ASP A 5 25.18 -29.35 -34.95
C ASP A 5 24.03 -28.67 -34.22
N HIS A 6 24.38 -28.10 -33.07
CA HIS A 6 23.51 -27.60 -32.05
C HIS A 6 23.14 -26.14 -32.38
N ARG A 7 21.83 -25.87 -32.48
CA ARG A 7 21.20 -24.68 -31.87
C ARG A 7 21.84 -23.32 -32.23
N SER A 8 21.28 -22.62 -33.21
CA SER A 8 21.35 -21.14 -33.26
C SER A 8 19.95 -20.55 -33.43
N LEU A 9 19.15 -20.70 -32.37
CA LEU A 9 17.99 -19.84 -32.13
C LEU A 9 18.52 -18.66 -31.32
N ALA A 10 19.10 -17.67 -32.00
CA ALA A 10 19.36 -16.40 -31.36
C ALA A 10 17.99 -15.77 -31.00
N PRO A 11 17.66 -15.56 -29.72
CA PRO A 11 16.47 -14.80 -29.41
C PRO A 11 16.72 -13.36 -29.88
N ASN A 12 15.85 -12.88 -30.75
CA ASN A 12 15.80 -11.49 -31.19
C ASN A 12 15.44 -10.61 -29.96
N VAL A 13 16.44 -10.28 -29.15
CA VAL A 13 16.33 -9.27 -28.12
C VAL A 13 16.52 -7.93 -28.83
N LYS A 14 15.39 -7.28 -29.16
CA LYS A 14 15.42 -5.89 -29.64
C LYS A 14 16.28 -5.05 -28.68
N PRO A 15 17.15 -4.17 -29.19
CA PRO A 15 17.94 -3.30 -28.33
C PRO A 15 16.99 -2.42 -27.51
N VAL A 16 17.02 -2.61 -26.20
CA VAL A 16 16.37 -1.73 -25.23
C VAL A 16 17.00 -0.34 -25.38
N GLN A 17 16.16 0.68 -25.62
CA GLN A 17 16.65 2.02 -25.93
C GLN A 17 17.15 2.72 -24.65
N PRO A 18 18.21 3.55 -24.73
CA PRO A 18 18.87 4.15 -23.57
C PRO A 18 18.08 5.26 -22.85
N ASN A 19 16.78 5.43 -23.11
CA ASN A 19 15.91 6.29 -22.28
C ASN A 19 15.36 5.55 -21.03
N ASP A 20 15.74 4.28 -20.84
CA ASP A 20 15.30 3.39 -19.77
C ASP A 20 16.18 3.44 -18.50
N ALA A 21 16.59 4.63 -18.07
CA ALA A 21 16.97 4.86 -16.67
C ALA A 21 15.70 4.86 -15.76
N GLN A 22 14.84 3.86 -15.95
CA GLN A 22 13.69 3.58 -15.10
C GLN A 22 14.26 3.13 -13.76
N VAL A 23 14.50 4.11 -12.87
CA VAL A 23 14.64 3.81 -11.45
C VAL A 23 13.43 2.96 -11.08
N PRO A 24 13.62 1.77 -10.48
CA PRO A 24 12.49 0.94 -10.14
C PRO A 24 11.53 1.80 -9.30
N VAL A 25 10.28 1.88 -9.73
CA VAL A 25 9.29 2.80 -9.14
C VAL A 25 9.14 2.51 -7.64
N MET A 26 9.33 1.27 -7.23
CA MET A 26 9.26 0.84 -5.83
C MET A 26 10.26 1.58 -4.91
N PRO A 27 11.58 1.61 -5.16
CA PRO A 27 12.54 2.40 -4.40
C PRO A 27 12.17 3.88 -4.25
N VAL A 28 11.57 4.50 -5.29
CA VAL A 28 11.13 5.90 -5.22
C VAL A 28 9.93 6.06 -4.30
N ILE A 29 8.96 5.14 -4.38
CA ILE A 29 7.80 5.11 -3.50
C ILE A 29 8.21 4.86 -2.04
N THR A 30 9.12 3.90 -1.79
CA THR A 30 9.55 3.57 -0.44
C THR A 30 10.39 4.69 0.19
N ALA A 31 11.22 5.37 -0.60
CA ALA A 31 11.93 6.58 -0.14
C ALA A 31 10.94 7.69 0.25
N ALA A 32 9.99 8.03 -0.64
CA ALA A 32 8.97 9.02 -0.33
C ALA A 32 8.12 8.63 0.89
N LEU A 33 7.78 7.34 1.05
CA LEU A 33 7.09 6.84 2.23
C LEU A 33 7.91 7.06 3.51
N ALA A 34 9.21 6.77 3.47
CA ALA A 34 10.10 6.95 4.61
C ALA A 34 10.24 8.44 4.98
N ASP A 35 10.47 9.30 3.99
CA ASP A 35 10.64 10.75 4.17
C ASP A 35 9.38 11.40 4.76
N HIS A 36 8.20 10.97 4.33
CA HIS A 36 6.92 11.53 4.80
C HIS A 36 6.27 10.74 5.94
N ARG A 37 6.90 9.69 6.47
CA ARG A 37 6.32 8.83 7.51
C ARG A 37 5.84 9.60 8.73
N GLY A 38 6.63 10.55 9.21
CA GLY A 38 6.28 11.38 10.36
C GLY A 38 5.10 12.33 10.10
N GLU A 39 4.96 12.81 8.87
CA GLU A 39 3.82 13.65 8.46
C GLU A 39 2.53 12.83 8.42
N PHE A 40 2.58 11.63 7.84
CA PHE A 40 1.45 10.71 7.84
C PHE A 40 1.03 10.31 9.26
N LEU A 41 1.98 10.03 10.16
CA LEU A 41 1.67 9.73 11.55
C LEU A 41 0.95 10.88 12.25
N ARG A 42 1.45 12.12 12.10
CA ARG A 42 0.79 13.31 12.68
C ARG A 42 -0.60 13.53 12.10
N PHE A 43 -0.76 13.33 10.79
CA PHE A 43 -2.06 13.42 10.14
C PHE A 43 -3.04 12.38 10.67
N LEU A 44 -2.61 11.11 10.80
CA LEU A 44 -3.42 10.02 11.33
C LEU A 44 -3.79 10.23 12.80
N ALA A 45 -2.84 10.63 13.64
CA ALA A 45 -3.09 10.90 15.06
C ALA A 45 -4.14 12.00 15.26
N ARG A 46 -4.07 13.09 14.48
CA ARG A 46 -5.11 14.15 14.51
C ARG A 46 -6.47 13.65 14.03
N ARG A 47 -6.50 12.72 13.08
CA ARG A 47 -7.73 12.24 12.46
C ARG A 47 -8.42 11.16 13.29
N LEU A 48 -7.65 10.30 13.94
CA LEU A 48 -8.14 9.15 14.70
C LEU A 48 -8.29 9.45 16.20
N GLY A 49 -7.61 10.48 16.71
CA GLY A 49 -7.70 10.92 18.10
C GLY A 49 -6.94 10.04 19.09
N ASP A 50 -6.42 8.90 18.63
CA ASP A 50 -5.62 7.97 19.41
C ASP A 50 -4.30 7.67 18.70
N ARG A 51 -3.21 7.65 19.48
CA ARG A 51 -1.86 7.48 18.93
C ARG A 51 -1.60 6.02 18.55
N ASP A 52 -2.01 5.07 19.37
CA ASP A 52 -1.74 3.66 19.13
C ASP A 52 -2.51 3.18 17.88
N THR A 53 -3.79 3.56 17.78
CA THR A 53 -4.60 3.35 16.58
C THR A 53 -3.99 4.00 15.34
N ALA A 54 -3.40 5.20 15.48
CA ALA A 54 -2.72 5.86 14.36
C ALA A 54 -1.46 5.11 13.91
N GLU A 55 -0.68 4.57 14.84
CA GLU A 55 0.50 3.76 14.54
C GLU A 55 0.11 2.44 13.84
N ASP A 56 -0.97 1.78 14.27
CA ASP A 56 -1.51 0.58 13.62
C ASP A 56 -1.98 0.85 12.18
N VAL A 57 -2.73 1.94 12.00
CA VAL A 57 -3.21 2.36 10.67
C VAL A 57 -2.03 2.72 9.76
N LEU A 58 -1.00 3.39 10.30
CA LEU A 58 0.21 3.71 9.56
C LEU A 58 0.96 2.45 9.12
N GLN A 59 1.06 1.43 9.98
CA GLN A 59 1.69 0.16 9.62
C GLN A 59 0.96 -0.53 8.47
N ASN A 60 -0.38 -0.64 8.54
CA ASN A 60 -1.19 -1.22 7.46
C ASN A 60 -1.04 -0.44 6.15
N PHE A 61 -0.99 0.90 6.24
CA PHE A 61 -0.66 1.75 5.10
C PHE A 61 0.70 1.43 4.47
N CYS A 62 1.77 1.37 5.28
CA CYS A 62 3.10 1.01 4.79
C CYS A 62 3.12 -0.36 4.10
N LEU A 63 2.47 -1.37 4.70
CA LEU A 63 2.36 -2.72 4.11
C LEU A 63 1.67 -2.69 2.74
N ARG A 64 0.56 -1.95 2.63
CA ARG A 64 -0.19 -1.85 1.37
C ARG A 64 0.58 -1.11 0.28
N VAL A 65 1.42 -0.16 0.67
CA VAL A 65 2.32 0.56 -0.23
C VAL A 65 3.40 -0.37 -0.76
N VAL A 66 4.12 -1.10 0.11
CA VAL A 66 5.21 -1.99 -0.32
C VAL A 66 4.72 -3.22 -1.09
N SER A 67 3.49 -3.67 -0.82
CA SER A 67 2.87 -4.79 -1.55
C SER A 67 2.21 -4.37 -2.88
N SER A 68 2.13 -3.07 -3.18
CA SER A 68 1.52 -2.60 -4.43
C SER A 68 2.50 -2.66 -5.61
N SER A 69 2.21 -3.49 -6.60
CA SER A 69 3.00 -3.63 -7.83
C SER A 69 2.77 -2.53 -8.88
N VAL A 70 2.45 -1.30 -8.46
CA VAL A 70 1.99 -0.25 -9.37
C VAL A 70 3.14 0.27 -10.24
N ALA A 71 2.99 0.11 -11.56
CA ALA A 71 3.80 0.81 -12.56
C ALA A 71 3.36 2.28 -12.63
N LEU A 72 3.88 3.12 -11.72
CA LEU A 72 3.67 4.58 -11.81
C LEU A 72 4.38 5.08 -13.08
N ARG A 73 3.58 5.51 -14.07
CA ARG A 73 4.09 6.12 -15.31
C ARG A 73 4.81 7.45 -15.09
N LYS A 74 4.63 8.09 -13.93
CA LYS A 74 5.22 9.40 -13.59
C LYS A 74 5.64 9.46 -12.12
N ARG A 75 6.90 9.83 -11.87
CA ARG A 75 7.44 10.13 -10.53
C ARG A 75 6.71 11.28 -9.83
N GLU A 76 6.18 12.22 -10.61
CA GLU A 76 5.46 13.42 -10.17
C GLU A 76 4.23 13.12 -9.30
N SER A 77 3.66 11.92 -9.39
CA SER A 77 2.38 11.57 -8.74
C SER A 77 2.52 10.60 -7.56
N VAL A 78 3.75 10.34 -7.09
CA VAL A 78 3.99 9.40 -5.97
C VAL A 78 3.23 9.83 -4.71
N ILE A 79 3.27 11.12 -4.34
CA ILE A 79 2.57 11.64 -3.16
C ILE A 79 1.04 11.50 -3.31
N ALA A 80 0.49 11.86 -4.46
CA ALA A 80 -0.95 11.75 -4.71
C ALA A 80 -1.43 10.28 -4.64
N TRP A 81 -0.62 9.36 -5.14
CA TRP A 81 -0.88 7.93 -5.01
C TRP A 81 -0.77 7.44 -3.56
N LEU A 82 0.23 7.89 -2.79
CA LEU A 82 0.34 7.58 -1.36
C LEU A 82 -0.92 8.04 -0.59
N TYR A 83 -1.41 9.25 -0.84
CA TYR A 83 -2.67 9.72 -0.24
C TYR A 83 -3.88 8.89 -0.67
N THR A 84 -3.87 8.36 -1.89
CA THR A 84 -4.94 7.45 -2.38
C THR A 84 -4.94 6.16 -1.58
N VAL A 85 -3.77 5.54 -1.39
CA VAL A 85 -3.64 4.33 -0.57
C VAL A 85 -4.00 4.63 0.88
N LEU A 86 -3.52 5.74 1.45
CA LEU A 86 -3.85 6.16 2.82
C LEU A 86 -5.35 6.30 3.05
N ARG A 87 -6.06 6.92 2.10
CA ARG A 87 -7.52 7.07 2.15
C ARG A 87 -8.24 5.73 2.12
N SER A 88 -7.74 4.78 1.33
CA SER A 88 -8.31 3.43 1.27
C SER A 88 -8.19 2.71 2.62
N VAL A 89 -7.04 2.84 3.29
CA VAL A 89 -6.77 2.23 4.59
C VAL A 89 -7.63 2.86 5.68
N LEU A 90 -7.77 4.20 5.68
CA LEU A 90 -8.67 4.89 6.61
C LEU A 90 -10.13 4.47 6.43
N THR A 91 -10.60 4.36 5.19
CA THR A 91 -11.97 3.93 4.89
C THR A 91 -12.22 2.53 5.43
N ASP A 92 -11.28 1.61 5.20
CA ASP A 92 -11.35 0.25 5.71
C ASP A 92 -11.34 0.19 7.24
N HIS A 93 -10.48 0.99 7.90
CA HIS A 93 -10.46 1.12 9.35
C HIS A 93 -11.83 1.57 9.90
N TYR A 94 -12.41 2.65 9.35
CA TYR A 94 -13.74 3.13 9.79
C TYR A 94 -14.85 2.10 9.53
N ARG A 95 -14.78 1.35 8.44
CA ARG A 95 -15.77 0.28 8.16
C ARG A 95 -15.70 -0.83 9.20
N ARG A 96 -14.50 -1.24 9.61
CA ARG A 96 -14.29 -2.26 10.65
C ARG A 96 -14.73 -1.76 12.02
N GLU A 97 -14.38 -0.52 12.35
CA GLU A 97 -14.80 0.14 13.59
C GLU A 97 -16.32 0.21 13.71
N ALA A 98 -17.01 0.65 12.66
CA ALA A 98 -18.46 0.71 12.63
C ALA A 98 -19.09 -0.70 12.73
N ALA A 99 -18.48 -1.72 12.12
CA ALA A 99 -18.93 -3.10 12.26
C ALA A 99 -18.75 -3.64 13.68
N ARG A 100 -17.64 -3.32 14.35
CA ARG A 100 -17.36 -3.71 15.73
C ARG A 100 -18.39 -3.09 16.68
N ARG A 101 -18.62 -1.78 16.58
CA ARG A 101 -19.62 -1.07 17.39
C ARG A 101 -21.05 -1.61 17.21
N ARG A 102 -21.42 -2.00 15.99
CA ARG A 102 -22.75 -2.63 15.76
C ARG A 102 -22.91 -3.95 16.50
N ARG A 103 -21.86 -4.79 16.54
CA ARG A 103 -21.86 -6.06 17.27
C ARG A 103 -21.94 -5.83 18.79
N GLU A 104 -21.14 -4.91 19.32
CA GLU A 104 -21.17 -4.51 20.73
C GLU A 104 -22.57 -3.97 21.13
N GLY A 105 -23.17 -3.14 20.27
CA GLY A 105 -24.51 -2.61 20.48
C GLY A 105 -25.63 -3.66 20.42
N SER A 106 -25.48 -4.73 19.64
CA SER A 106 -26.43 -5.85 19.66
C SER A 106 -26.34 -6.64 20.97
N TYR A 107 -25.14 -6.89 21.50
CA TYR A 107 -24.98 -7.59 22.78
C TYR A 107 -25.50 -6.77 23.96
N ALA A 108 -25.30 -5.45 23.96
CA ALA A 108 -25.85 -4.58 25.00
C ALA A 108 -27.40 -4.55 25.00
N ARG A 109 -28.03 -4.64 23.81
CA ARG A 109 -29.50 -4.73 23.69
C ARG A 109 -30.04 -6.09 24.11
N GLU A 110 -29.30 -7.16 23.81
CA GLU A 110 -29.69 -8.53 24.17
C GLU A 110 -29.55 -8.78 25.67
N GLN A 111 -28.53 -8.20 26.31
CA GLN A 111 -28.28 -8.33 27.75
C GLN A 111 -29.25 -7.51 28.62
N ILE A 112 -29.77 -6.39 28.10
CA ILE A 112 -30.87 -5.62 28.73
C ILE A 112 -32.22 -6.34 28.56
N ALA A 113 -32.40 -7.13 27.50
CA ALA A 113 -33.66 -7.85 27.23
C ALA A 113 -33.78 -9.19 27.98
N LEU A 114 -32.69 -9.68 28.59
CA LEU A 114 -32.62 -10.96 29.33
C LEU A 114 -32.32 -10.78 30.83
N GLY A 115 -32.35 -9.55 31.35
CA GLY A 115 -32.28 -9.22 32.78
C GLY A 115 -33.54 -8.52 33.25
#